data_AF-A0A0F9A243-F1
#
_entry.id   AF-A0A0F9A243-F1
#
_cell.length_a   1.000
_cell.length_b   1.000
_cell.length_c   1.000
_cell.angle_alpha   90.00
_cell.angle_beta   90.00
_cell.angle_gamma   90.00
#
_symmetry.space_group_name_H-M   'P 1'
#
loop_
_entity.id
_entity.type
_entity.pdbx_description
1 polymer ?
#
loop_
_entity_poly.entity_id
_entity_poly.type
_entity_poly.pdbx_seq_one_letter_code
_entity_poly.pdbx_strand_id
1 'polypeptide(L)'
;FDAIVKNVLEFVTGAVKKAQANGADDEKLKGMLGDARKGVQIGIDDAYEELKGTGVLNDEIEQGIEKSKAGIFSGLDEFEENLFNPKPESVSVSQAQYLSLSNNAEYSFTTAEGDEVTISFADAFKQQSASSYQRNGQNEGYASESSQSRELSFSMSVNGDLNEDEQQAINELMEDLQGVSQTFFSGSFEQAFEQAQELNLGNEQLVAFSMDLRQTKTFAAIKGYEENKPAPEKKVAEKIAPFNDDLKEAFNKAGDLGLQNELAGILQWLNQDKEEIGKLVEYTKSMFEQMNKLRSAASESET
;
A
#
# COMPACT_ATOMS: atom_id res chain seq x y z
N PHE A 1 46.46 26.11 5.17
CA PHE A 1 45.10 26.48 5.60
C PHE A 1 44.27 25.25 5.95
N ASP A 2 44.08 24.27 5.06
CA ASP A 2 43.33 23.03 5.37
C ASP A 2 43.86 22.24 6.59
N ALA A 3 45.18 22.16 6.75
CA ALA A 3 45.80 21.54 7.93
C ALA A 3 45.42 22.25 9.25
N ILE A 4 45.18 23.57 9.21
CA ILE A 4 44.77 24.36 10.38
C ILE A 4 43.33 23.98 10.75
N VAL A 5 42.44 23.92 9.74
CA VAL A 5 41.05 23.49 9.92
C VAL A 5 41.00 22.12 10.59
N LYS A 6 41.75 21.16 10.06
CA LYS A 6 41.83 19.80 10.61
C LYS A 6 42.30 19.78 12.07
N ASN A 7 43.40 20.46 12.39
CA ASN A 7 43.97 20.45 13.74
C ASN A 7 43.02 21.07 14.78
N VAL A 8 42.36 22.18 14.44
CA VAL A 8 41.41 22.84 15.34
C VAL A 8 40.18 21.96 15.57
N LEU A 9 39.64 21.36 14.51
CA LEU A 9 38.51 20.43 14.62
C LEU A 9 38.87 19.19 15.45
N GLU A 10 40.02 18.57 15.24
CA GLU A 10 40.46 17.41 16.03
C GLU A 10 40.56 17.72 17.53
N PHE A 11 41.08 18.90 17.88
CA PHE A 11 41.19 19.33 19.27
C PHE A 11 39.81 19.55 19.93
N VAL A 12 38.95 20.33 19.28
CA VAL A 12 37.63 20.68 19.83
C VAL A 12 36.74 19.44 19.91
N THR A 13 36.60 18.69 18.81
CA THR A 13 35.75 17.50 18.77
C THR A 13 36.27 16.40 19.71
N GLY A 14 37.59 16.25 19.85
CA GLY A 14 38.19 15.32 20.80
C GLY A 14 37.86 15.66 22.26
N ALA A 15 37.89 16.94 22.63
CA ALA A 15 37.52 17.39 23.97
C ALA A 15 36.03 17.15 24.27
N VAL A 16 35.14 17.44 23.32
CA VAL A 16 33.70 17.22 23.47
C VAL A 16 33.38 15.72 23.56
N LYS A 17 33.96 14.88 22.69
CA LYS A 17 33.81 13.42 22.77
C LYS A 17 34.31 12.84 24.10
N LYS A 18 35.42 13.36 24.64
CA LYS A 18 35.92 12.94 25.95
C LYS A 18 34.96 13.33 27.07
N ALA A 19 34.38 14.54 27.03
CA ALA A 19 33.37 14.96 28.00
C ALA A 19 32.11 14.09 27.90
N GLN A 20 31.65 13.79 26.69
CA GLN A 20 30.53 12.87 26.44
C GLN A 20 30.82 11.48 27.01
N ALA A 21 32.00 10.91 26.76
CA ALA A 21 32.42 9.62 27.31
C ALA A 21 32.52 9.61 28.85
N ASN A 22 32.74 10.76 29.46
CA ASN A 22 32.74 10.94 30.91
C ASN A 22 31.33 11.22 31.48
N GLY A 23 30.28 11.18 30.65
CA GLY A 23 28.89 11.35 31.08
C GLY A 23 28.41 12.81 31.17
N ALA A 24 29.05 13.75 30.46
CA ALA A 24 28.52 15.11 30.35
C ALA A 24 27.18 15.11 29.59
N ASP A 25 26.21 15.89 30.08
CA ASP A 25 24.90 16.05 29.48
C ASP A 25 24.90 16.99 28.26
N ASP A 26 23.79 17.02 27.53
CA ASP A 26 23.65 17.81 26.30
C ASP A 26 23.84 19.31 26.53
N GLU A 27 23.39 19.84 27.67
CA GLU A 27 23.58 21.25 28.01
C GLU A 27 25.05 21.57 28.17
N LYS A 28 25.79 20.70 28.87
CA LYS A 28 27.23 20.85 29.07
C LYS A 28 27.99 20.75 27.75
N LEU A 29 27.63 19.80 26.89
CA LEU A 29 28.27 19.60 25.58
C LEU A 29 27.99 20.78 24.64
N LYS A 30 26.76 21.32 24.60
CA LYS A 30 26.42 22.55 23.86
C LYS A 30 27.20 23.75 24.37
N GLY A 31 27.34 23.88 25.69
CA GLY A 31 28.16 24.91 26.32
C GLY A 31 29.62 24.82 25.85
N MET A 32 30.20 23.62 25.86
CA MET A 32 31.58 23.40 25.38
C MET A 32 31.76 23.77 23.91
N LEU A 33 30.80 23.46 23.04
CA LEU A 33 30.84 23.85 21.63
C LEU A 33 30.70 25.36 21.44
N GLY A 34 29.82 26.00 22.20
CA GLY A 34 29.67 27.47 22.21
C GLY A 34 30.95 28.18 22.64
N ASP A 35 31.61 27.68 23.68
CA ASP A 35 32.90 28.22 24.16
C ASP A 35 34.02 27.96 23.15
N ALA A 36 34.04 26.79 22.50
CA ALA A 36 34.99 26.50 21.45
C ALA A 36 34.85 27.45 20.26
N ARG A 37 33.62 27.72 19.80
CA ARG A 37 33.35 28.70 18.73
C ARG A 37 33.90 30.09 19.08
N LYS A 38 33.67 30.56 20.31
CA LYS A 38 34.20 31.86 20.78
C LYS A 38 35.72 31.86 20.82
N GLY A 39 36.34 30.82 21.38
CA GLY A 39 37.79 30.71 21.47
C GLY A 39 38.47 30.67 20.09
N VAL A 40 37.88 29.95 19.13
CA VAL A 40 38.33 29.94 17.73
C VAL A 40 38.22 31.32 17.10
N GLN A 41 37.09 32.02 17.28
CA GLN A 41 36.90 33.36 16.73
C GLN A 41 37.98 34.32 17.22
N ILE A 42 38.19 34.36 18.54
CA ILE A 42 39.20 35.22 19.18
C ILE A 42 40.60 34.88 18.63
N GLY A 43 40.97 33.60 18.58
CA GLY A 43 42.29 33.19 18.09
C GLY A 43 42.54 33.53 16.61
N ILE A 44 41.49 33.50 15.77
CA ILE A 44 41.59 33.92 14.37
C ILE A 44 41.77 35.44 14.26
N ASP A 45 41.00 36.20 15.03
CA ASP A 45 41.07 37.67 15.04
C ASP A 45 42.44 38.15 15.54
N ASP A 46 42.96 37.54 16.61
CA ASP A 46 44.30 37.82 17.15
C ASP A 46 45.39 37.51 16.13
N ALA A 47 45.32 36.34 15.48
CA ALA A 47 46.28 35.94 14.46
C ALA A 47 46.23 36.87 13.23
N TYR A 48 45.05 37.33 12.84
CA TYR A 48 44.89 38.29 11.74
C TYR A 48 45.56 39.63 12.06
N GLU A 49 45.32 40.19 13.25
CA GLU A 49 45.93 41.46 13.67
C GLU A 49 47.45 41.33 13.83
N GLU A 50 47.97 40.19 14.30
CA GLU A 50 49.42 39.94 14.37
C GLU A 50 50.07 39.92 12.97
N LEU A 51 49.45 39.22 12.01
CA LEU A 51 49.93 39.15 10.61
C LEU A 51 49.87 40.50 9.89
N LYS A 52 48.86 41.31 10.21
CA LYS A 52 48.74 42.70 9.75
C LYS A 52 49.86 43.58 10.33
N GLY A 53 50.20 43.39 11.60
CA GLY A 53 51.28 44.10 12.28
C GLY A 53 52.68 43.79 11.76
N THR A 54 52.92 42.59 11.20
CA THR A 54 54.21 42.23 10.59
C THR A 54 54.34 42.65 9.12
N GLY A 55 53.27 43.15 8.51
CA GLY A 55 53.25 43.59 7.11
C GLY A 55 53.34 42.45 6.09
N VAL A 56 53.13 41.20 6.51
CA VAL A 56 53.16 40.01 5.62
C VAL A 56 51.80 39.68 5.03
N LEU A 57 50.75 40.41 5.44
CA LEU A 57 49.38 40.22 4.98
C LEU A 57 49.28 40.50 3.47
N ASN A 58 48.77 39.54 2.72
CA ASN A 58 48.46 39.66 1.29
C ASN A 58 47.12 38.98 1.00
N ASP A 59 46.56 39.23 -0.19
CA ASP A 59 45.25 38.70 -0.59
C ASP A 59 45.15 37.17 -0.47
N GLU A 60 46.25 36.44 -0.69
CA GLU A 60 46.28 34.97 -0.56
C GLU A 60 46.15 34.52 0.90
N ILE A 61 46.87 35.18 1.81
CA ILE A 61 46.85 34.91 3.24
C ILE A 61 45.50 35.30 3.85
N GLU A 62 44.95 36.47 3.47
CA GLU A 62 43.62 36.89 3.90
C GLU A 62 42.54 35.90 3.47
N GLN A 63 42.55 35.49 2.20
CA GLN A 63 41.62 34.47 1.70
C GLN A 63 41.83 33.11 2.38
N GLY A 64 43.08 32.75 2.72
CA GLY A 64 43.40 31.53 3.44
C GLY A 64 42.87 31.51 4.87
N ILE A 65 42.93 32.65 5.57
CA ILE A 65 42.37 32.83 6.91
C ILE A 65 40.85 32.73 6.86
N GLU A 66 40.20 33.45 5.95
CA GLU A 66 38.74 33.40 5.79
C GLU A 66 38.23 31.99 5.43
N LYS A 67 38.93 31.28 4.52
CA LYS A 67 38.63 29.88 4.21
C LYS A 67 38.80 28.96 5.42
N SER A 68 39.86 29.18 6.22
CA SER A 68 40.09 28.37 7.42
C SER A 68 39.01 28.62 8.47
N LYS A 69 38.63 29.89 8.67
CA LYS A 69 37.53 30.30 9.55
C LYS A 69 36.24 29.60 9.14
N ALA A 70 35.82 29.75 7.89
CA ALA A 70 34.62 29.12 7.37
C ALA A 70 34.66 27.59 7.52
N GLY A 71 35.79 26.95 7.19
CA GLY A 71 35.98 25.51 7.33
C GLY A 71 35.86 25.01 8.77
N ILE A 72 36.41 25.75 9.75
CA ILE A 72 36.30 25.38 11.17
C ILE A 72 34.86 25.50 11.65
N PHE A 73 34.20 26.63 11.39
CA PHE A 73 32.81 26.82 11.85
C PHE A 73 31.87 25.78 11.21
N SER A 74 31.99 25.56 9.90
CA SER A 74 31.24 24.53 9.18
C SER A 74 31.49 23.13 9.77
N GLY A 75 32.73 22.78 10.08
CA GLY A 75 33.04 21.47 10.66
C GLY A 75 32.54 21.30 12.10
N LEU A 76 32.47 22.39 12.87
CA LEU A 76 31.86 22.38 14.21
C LEU A 76 30.33 22.24 14.13
N ASP A 77 29.68 22.87 13.16
CA ASP A 77 28.25 22.74 12.90
C ASP A 77 27.90 21.28 12.52
N GLU A 78 28.66 20.68 11.61
CA GLU A 78 28.50 19.27 11.22
C GLU A 78 28.73 18.31 12.40
N PHE A 79 29.71 18.61 13.25
CA PHE A 79 29.96 17.81 14.46
C PHE A 79 28.82 17.94 15.48
N GLU A 80 28.31 19.16 15.72
CA GLU A 80 27.16 19.41 16.60
C GLU A 80 25.92 18.65 16.10
N GLU A 81 25.65 18.68 14.79
CA GLU A 81 24.53 17.96 14.18
C GLU A 81 24.66 16.44 14.39
N ASN A 82 25.83 15.86 14.13
CA ASN A 82 26.06 14.43 14.33
C ASN A 82 26.02 14.02 15.81
N LEU A 83 26.39 14.93 16.72
CA LEU A 83 26.43 14.66 18.16
C LEU A 83 25.03 14.61 18.78
N PHE A 84 24.14 15.54 18.41
CA PHE A 84 22.82 15.70 19.04
C PHE A 84 21.65 15.18 18.17
N ASN A 85 21.88 14.99 16.88
CA ASN A 85 20.90 14.42 15.96
C ASN A 85 21.55 13.31 15.11
N PRO A 86 22.07 12.25 15.75
CA PRO A 86 22.74 11.18 15.03
C PRO A 86 21.76 10.57 14.03
N LYS A 87 22.19 10.46 12.77
CA LYS A 87 21.41 9.74 11.77
C LYS A 87 21.22 8.31 12.28
N PRO A 88 19.99 7.77 12.26
CA PRO A 88 19.74 6.41 12.74
C PRO A 88 20.62 5.42 11.97
N GLU A 89 21.32 4.56 12.72
CA GLU A 89 22.21 3.53 12.16
C GLU A 89 21.44 2.60 11.23
N SER A 90 20.18 2.31 11.59
CA SER A 90 19.26 1.63 10.70
C SER A 90 17.84 2.15 10.77
N VAL A 91 17.20 2.14 9.60
CA VAL A 91 15.79 2.47 9.41
C VAL A 91 15.15 1.32 8.66
N SER A 92 14.04 0.81 9.19
CA SER A 92 13.22 -0.19 8.53
C SER A 92 11.79 0.33 8.42
N VAL A 93 11.26 0.38 7.20
CA VAL A 93 9.88 0.71 6.91
C VAL A 93 9.27 -0.45 6.15
N SER A 94 8.10 -0.92 6.59
CA SER A 94 7.35 -1.92 5.86
C SER A 94 5.90 -1.52 5.75
N GLN A 95 5.28 -1.87 4.64
CA GLN A 95 3.85 -1.73 4.42
C GLN A 95 3.34 -3.02 3.80
N ALA A 96 2.17 -3.46 4.25
CA ALA A 96 1.46 -4.57 3.65
C ALA A 96 -0.02 -4.23 3.53
N GLN A 97 -0.62 -4.71 2.46
CA GLN A 97 -2.05 -4.62 2.19
C GLN A 97 -2.57 -5.98 1.73
N TYR A 98 -3.76 -6.30 2.20
CA TYR A 98 -4.48 -7.51 1.87
C TYR A 98 -5.93 -7.15 1.56
N LEU A 99 -6.41 -7.70 0.45
CA LEU A 99 -7.79 -7.60 0.00
C LEU A 99 -8.27 -9.00 -0.36
N SER A 100 -9.45 -9.36 0.12
CA SER A 100 -10.17 -10.52 -0.35
C SER A 100 -11.64 -10.16 -0.58
N LEU A 101 -12.15 -10.57 -1.73
CA LEU A 101 -13.54 -10.46 -2.10
C LEU A 101 -14.03 -11.87 -2.46
N SER A 102 -15.12 -12.31 -1.84
CA SER A 102 -15.78 -13.55 -2.17
C SER A 102 -17.24 -13.26 -2.46
N ASN A 103 -17.66 -13.57 -3.68
CA ASN A 103 -19.02 -13.46 -4.16
C ASN A 103 -19.56 -14.87 -4.37
N ASN A 104 -20.72 -15.19 -3.81
CA ASN A 104 -21.40 -16.46 -4.01
C ASN A 104 -22.85 -16.19 -4.39
N ALA A 105 -23.32 -16.88 -5.43
CA ALA A 105 -24.71 -16.87 -5.85
C ALA A 105 -25.21 -18.30 -5.96
N GLU A 106 -26.37 -18.56 -5.37
CA GLU A 106 -27.08 -19.83 -5.50
C GLU A 106 -28.51 -19.55 -5.96
N TYR A 107 -28.91 -20.24 -7.01
CA TYR A 107 -30.25 -20.19 -7.56
C TYR A 107 -30.84 -21.60 -7.55
N SER A 108 -32.06 -21.73 -7.06
CA SER A 108 -32.81 -22.98 -7.10
C SER A 108 -34.18 -22.75 -7.74
N PHE A 109 -34.55 -23.66 -8.62
CA PHE A 109 -35.78 -23.62 -9.41
C PHE A 109 -36.51 -24.94 -9.29
N THR A 110 -37.84 -24.87 -9.31
CA THR A 110 -38.71 -26.03 -9.51
C THR A 110 -39.58 -25.78 -10.74
N THR A 111 -39.52 -26.70 -11.71
CA THR A 111 -40.35 -26.61 -12.91
C THR A 111 -41.79 -27.08 -12.64
N ALA A 112 -42.70 -26.79 -13.57
CA ALA A 112 -44.10 -27.23 -13.49
C ALA A 112 -44.27 -28.75 -13.43
N GLU A 113 -43.33 -29.50 -14.03
CA GLU A 113 -43.30 -30.97 -14.01
C GLU A 113 -42.66 -31.53 -12.73
N GLY A 114 -42.07 -30.67 -11.90
CA GLY A 114 -41.49 -31.01 -10.59
C GLY A 114 -39.97 -31.22 -10.61
N ASP A 115 -39.30 -30.86 -11.70
CA ASP A 115 -37.85 -30.97 -11.80
C ASP A 115 -37.14 -29.91 -10.96
N GLU A 116 -36.09 -30.30 -10.25
CA GLU A 116 -35.31 -29.41 -9.40
C GLU A 116 -33.97 -29.07 -10.05
N VAL A 117 -33.71 -27.77 -10.21
CA VAL A 117 -32.48 -27.26 -10.79
C VAL A 117 -31.80 -26.35 -9.79
N THR A 118 -30.53 -26.63 -9.50
CA THR A 118 -29.69 -25.77 -8.66
C THR A 118 -28.47 -25.30 -9.44
N ILE A 119 -28.24 -24.00 -9.46
CA ILE A 119 -27.10 -23.36 -10.11
C ILE A 119 -26.33 -22.61 -9.03
N SER A 120 -25.05 -22.94 -8.87
CA SER A 120 -24.16 -22.28 -7.92
C SER A 120 -23.00 -21.64 -8.67
N PHE A 121 -22.69 -20.40 -8.29
CA PHE A 121 -21.58 -19.63 -8.79
C PHE A 121 -20.78 -19.06 -7.61
N ALA A 122 -19.46 -19.19 -7.67
CA ALA A 122 -18.55 -18.60 -6.71
C ALA A 122 -17.40 -17.89 -7.43
N ASP A 123 -17.11 -16.66 -7.00
CA ASP A 123 -15.97 -15.86 -7.44
C ASP A 123 -15.17 -15.44 -6.21
N ALA A 124 -13.96 -15.97 -6.09
CA ALA A 124 -13.05 -15.68 -5.01
C ALA A 124 -11.83 -14.92 -5.55
N PHE A 125 -11.76 -13.64 -5.18
CA PHE A 125 -10.66 -12.75 -5.50
C PHE A 125 -9.80 -12.48 -4.27
N LYS A 126 -8.48 -12.54 -4.45
CA LYS A 126 -7.50 -12.17 -3.43
C LYS A 126 -6.39 -11.35 -4.06
N GLN A 127 -5.99 -10.30 -3.36
CA GLN A 127 -4.85 -9.48 -3.71
C GLN A 127 -4.07 -9.17 -2.45
N GLN A 128 -2.77 -9.34 -2.52
CA GLN A 128 -1.85 -8.93 -1.47
C GLN A 128 -0.69 -8.18 -2.08
N SER A 129 -0.19 -7.20 -1.35
CA SER A 129 1.00 -6.46 -1.73
C SER A 129 1.74 -6.05 -0.49
N ALA A 130 3.06 -6.14 -0.54
CA ALA A 130 3.94 -5.72 0.53
C ALA A 130 5.14 -5.00 -0.05
N SER A 131 5.57 -3.96 0.62
CA SER A 131 6.80 -3.25 0.32
C SER A 131 7.61 -3.07 1.60
N SER A 132 8.92 -3.09 1.45
CA SER A 132 9.83 -2.80 2.55
C SER A 132 11.03 -2.01 2.05
N TYR A 133 11.44 -1.06 2.87
CA TYR A 133 12.63 -0.27 2.70
C TYR A 133 13.48 -0.45 3.95
N GLN A 134 14.74 -0.82 3.74
CA GLN A 134 15.69 -1.01 4.83
C GLN A 134 16.98 -0.28 4.48
N ARG A 135 17.47 0.51 5.44
CA ARG A 135 18.78 1.15 5.36
C ARG A 135 19.57 0.77 6.59
N ASN A 136 20.78 0.25 6.42
CA ASN A 136 21.72 -0.05 7.49
C ASN A 136 23.10 0.52 7.10
N GLY A 137 23.46 1.64 7.70
CA GLY A 137 24.65 2.40 7.31
C GLY A 137 24.61 2.83 5.84
N GLN A 138 25.56 2.32 5.03
CA GLN A 138 25.65 2.57 3.58
C GLN A 138 24.87 1.57 2.72
N ASN A 139 24.37 0.47 3.31
CA ASN A 139 23.59 -0.52 2.58
C ASN A 139 22.11 -0.14 2.61
N GLU A 140 21.53 -0.01 1.43
CA GLU A 140 20.11 0.23 1.23
C GLU A 140 19.48 -0.92 0.43
N GLY A 141 18.27 -1.29 0.82
CA GLY A 141 17.50 -2.36 0.20
C GLY A 141 16.05 -1.93 0.06
N TYR A 142 15.50 -2.13 -1.13
CA TYR A 142 14.07 -1.99 -1.40
C TYR A 142 13.55 -3.31 -1.94
N ALA A 143 12.47 -3.80 -1.34
CA ALA A 143 11.77 -4.99 -1.82
C ALA A 143 10.28 -4.68 -1.94
N SER A 144 9.68 -5.12 -3.03
CA SER A 144 8.26 -5.01 -3.28
C SER A 144 7.75 -6.32 -3.86
N GLU A 145 6.62 -6.77 -3.35
CA GLU A 145 5.93 -7.96 -3.81
C GLU A 145 4.45 -7.63 -3.98
N SER A 146 3.86 -8.17 -5.04
CA SER A 146 2.43 -8.12 -5.27
C SER A 146 1.99 -9.43 -5.87
N SER A 147 0.89 -9.99 -5.36
CA SER A 147 0.28 -11.16 -5.96
C SER A 147 -1.24 -11.01 -6.00
N GLN A 148 -1.83 -11.51 -7.07
CA GLN A 148 -3.25 -11.50 -7.31
C GLN A 148 -3.67 -12.90 -7.71
N SER A 149 -4.79 -13.36 -7.19
CA SER A 149 -5.40 -14.63 -7.57
C SER A 149 -6.90 -14.47 -7.69
N ARG A 150 -7.49 -15.11 -8.70
CA ARG A 150 -8.93 -15.20 -8.86
C ARG A 150 -9.32 -16.64 -9.17
N GLU A 151 -10.35 -17.11 -8.50
CA GLU A 151 -10.90 -18.45 -8.68
C GLU A 151 -12.39 -18.32 -8.97
N LEU A 152 -12.81 -18.86 -10.12
CA LEU A 152 -14.18 -18.90 -10.57
C LEU A 152 -14.65 -20.35 -10.54
N SER A 153 -15.80 -20.59 -9.91
CA SER A 153 -16.44 -21.90 -9.85
C SER A 153 -17.89 -21.77 -10.29
N PHE A 154 -18.31 -22.64 -11.19
CA PHE A 154 -19.68 -22.76 -11.64
C PHE A 154 -20.09 -24.22 -11.61
N SER A 155 -21.27 -24.49 -11.06
CA SER A 155 -21.85 -25.82 -11.04
C SER A 155 -23.36 -25.75 -11.24
N MET A 156 -23.89 -26.70 -12.00
CA MET A 156 -25.31 -26.88 -12.20
C MET A 156 -25.67 -28.33 -11.89
N SER A 157 -26.73 -28.52 -11.11
CA SER A 157 -27.31 -29.82 -10.78
C SER A 157 -28.75 -29.84 -11.23
N VAL A 158 -29.13 -30.88 -11.95
CA VAL A 158 -30.50 -31.12 -12.41
C VAL A 158 -30.95 -32.45 -11.82
N ASN A 159 -32.10 -32.44 -11.15
CA ASN A 159 -32.76 -33.62 -10.63
C ASN A 159 -34.14 -33.71 -11.29
N GLY A 160 -34.19 -34.39 -12.44
CA GLY A 160 -35.36 -34.37 -13.33
C GLY A 160 -35.01 -34.64 -14.80
N ASP A 161 -35.98 -34.46 -15.71
CA ASP A 161 -35.77 -34.49 -17.16
C ASP A 161 -36.33 -33.23 -17.82
N LEU A 162 -35.48 -32.21 -17.91
CA LEU A 162 -35.85 -30.91 -18.43
C LEU A 162 -36.18 -30.98 -19.93
N ASN A 163 -37.41 -30.66 -20.28
CA ASN A 163 -37.85 -30.53 -21.67
C ASN A 163 -37.40 -29.19 -22.30
N GLU A 164 -37.62 -29.01 -23.61
CA GLU A 164 -37.15 -27.81 -24.34
C GLU A 164 -37.76 -26.50 -23.82
N ASP A 165 -39.04 -26.54 -23.45
CA ASP A 165 -39.78 -25.36 -22.95
C ASP A 165 -39.26 -24.95 -21.56
N GLU A 166 -38.97 -25.92 -20.69
CA GLU A 166 -38.38 -25.69 -19.37
C GLU A 166 -36.95 -25.16 -19.46
N GLN A 167 -36.13 -25.71 -20.36
CA GLN A 167 -34.77 -25.21 -20.59
C GLN A 167 -34.80 -23.76 -21.10
N GLN A 168 -35.73 -23.41 -21.98
CA GLN A 168 -35.90 -22.04 -22.45
C GLN A 168 -36.33 -21.12 -21.30
N ALA A 169 -37.32 -21.52 -20.51
CA ALA A 169 -37.79 -20.77 -19.35
C ALA A 169 -36.68 -20.48 -18.33
N ILE A 170 -35.85 -21.49 -18.02
CA ILE A 170 -34.72 -21.35 -17.11
C ILE A 170 -33.67 -20.40 -17.69
N ASN A 171 -33.36 -20.48 -19.00
CA ASN A 171 -32.40 -19.55 -19.63
C ASN A 171 -32.88 -18.10 -19.59
N GLU A 172 -34.15 -17.84 -19.89
CA GLU A 172 -34.73 -16.50 -19.83
C GLU A 172 -34.69 -15.93 -18.41
N LEU A 173 -35.08 -16.74 -17.40
CA LEU A 173 -35.00 -16.31 -16.01
C LEU A 173 -33.55 -16.07 -15.57
N MET A 174 -32.59 -16.89 -16.02
CA MET A 174 -31.17 -16.69 -15.71
C MET A 174 -30.62 -15.40 -16.31
N GLU A 175 -31.12 -14.93 -17.46
CA GLU A 175 -30.77 -13.63 -18.03
C GLU A 175 -31.20 -12.47 -17.12
N ASP A 176 -32.42 -12.54 -16.60
CA ASP A 176 -32.94 -11.54 -15.66
C ASP A 176 -32.18 -11.56 -14.32
N LEU A 177 -31.89 -12.76 -13.81
CA LEU A 177 -31.14 -12.96 -12.56
C LEU A 177 -29.69 -12.51 -12.65
N GLN A 178 -29.10 -12.58 -13.84
CA GLN A 178 -27.76 -12.06 -14.09
C GLN A 178 -27.69 -10.55 -13.81
N GLY A 179 -28.69 -9.79 -14.26
CA GLY A 179 -28.77 -8.35 -14.00
C GLY A 179 -28.84 -8.03 -12.51
N VAL A 180 -29.72 -8.70 -11.79
CA VAL A 180 -29.87 -8.54 -10.32
C VAL A 180 -28.55 -8.86 -9.60
N SER A 181 -27.90 -9.95 -10.01
CA SER A 181 -26.67 -10.43 -9.37
C SER A 181 -25.48 -9.53 -9.67
N GLN A 182 -25.37 -8.99 -10.89
CA GLN A 182 -24.39 -7.94 -11.23
C GLN A 182 -24.57 -6.71 -10.36
N THR A 183 -25.81 -6.21 -10.26
CA THR A 183 -26.12 -5.03 -9.45
C THR A 183 -25.78 -5.28 -7.98
N PHE A 184 -26.10 -6.46 -7.45
CA PHE A 184 -25.77 -6.85 -6.08
C PHE A 184 -24.26 -6.88 -5.83
N PHE A 185 -23.49 -7.61 -6.66
CA PHE A 185 -22.05 -7.77 -6.46
C PHE A 185 -21.25 -6.49 -6.77
N SER A 186 -21.81 -5.55 -7.53
CA SER A 186 -21.25 -4.20 -7.69
C SER A 186 -21.38 -3.32 -6.44
N GLY A 187 -22.15 -3.76 -5.43
CA GLY A 187 -22.38 -3.04 -4.18
C GLY A 187 -23.65 -2.18 -4.16
N SER A 188 -24.46 -2.20 -5.23
CA SER A 188 -25.73 -1.46 -5.32
C SER A 188 -26.90 -2.29 -4.77
N PHE A 189 -26.88 -2.59 -3.47
CA PHE A 189 -27.82 -3.53 -2.85
C PHE A 189 -29.29 -3.10 -2.96
N GLU A 190 -29.59 -1.81 -2.78
CA GLU A 190 -30.95 -1.28 -2.89
C GLU A 190 -31.51 -1.45 -4.30
N GLN A 191 -30.71 -1.13 -5.32
CA GLN A 191 -31.11 -1.29 -6.72
C GLN A 191 -31.25 -2.77 -7.09
N ALA A 192 -30.34 -3.62 -6.59
CA ALA A 192 -30.45 -5.06 -6.80
C ALA A 192 -31.73 -5.63 -6.17
N PHE A 193 -32.10 -5.13 -4.99
CA PHE A 193 -33.32 -5.53 -4.32
C PHE A 193 -34.59 -5.05 -5.04
N GLU A 194 -34.59 -3.83 -5.59
CA GLU A 194 -35.67 -3.32 -6.44
C GLU A 194 -35.80 -4.17 -7.72
N GLN A 195 -34.70 -4.43 -8.42
CA GLN A 195 -34.69 -5.31 -9.60
C GLN A 195 -35.19 -6.71 -9.25
N ALA A 196 -34.80 -7.25 -8.09
CA ALA A 196 -35.25 -8.55 -7.63
C ALA A 196 -36.77 -8.60 -7.37
N GLN A 197 -37.41 -7.50 -6.96
CA GLN A 197 -38.86 -7.41 -6.79
C GLN A 197 -39.61 -7.33 -8.12
N GLU A 198 -38.97 -6.75 -9.14
CA GLU A 198 -39.51 -6.63 -10.49
C GLU A 198 -39.38 -7.92 -11.30
N LEU A 199 -38.61 -8.91 -10.80
CA LEU A 199 -38.52 -10.23 -11.40
C LEU A 199 -39.90 -10.88 -11.48
N ASN A 200 -40.42 -10.94 -12.69
CA ASN A 200 -41.73 -11.51 -12.95
C ASN A 200 -41.60 -13.02 -13.09
N LEU A 201 -42.04 -13.78 -12.09
CA LEU A 201 -42.17 -15.24 -12.13
C LEU A 201 -43.32 -15.71 -13.06
N GLY A 202 -43.73 -14.89 -14.02
CA GLY A 202 -44.92 -15.09 -14.85
C GLY A 202 -44.79 -16.19 -15.91
N ASN A 203 -43.82 -17.11 -15.78
CA ASN A 203 -43.64 -18.23 -16.69
C ASN A 203 -44.40 -19.45 -16.15
N GLU A 204 -45.34 -19.98 -16.94
CA GLU A 204 -46.15 -21.15 -16.59
C GLU A 204 -45.31 -22.41 -16.31
N GLN A 205 -44.06 -22.44 -16.78
CA GLN A 205 -43.12 -23.57 -16.62
C GLN A 205 -42.35 -23.55 -15.29
N LEU A 206 -42.39 -22.47 -14.50
CA LEU A 206 -41.62 -22.33 -13.25
C LEU A 206 -42.56 -22.08 -12.07
N VAL A 207 -42.60 -23.02 -11.12
CA VAL A 207 -43.56 -22.96 -10.00
C VAL A 207 -42.94 -22.46 -8.70
N ALA A 208 -41.62 -22.59 -8.53
CA ALA A 208 -40.91 -22.08 -7.38
C ALA A 208 -39.50 -21.61 -7.74
N PHE A 209 -39.06 -20.58 -7.02
CA PHE A 209 -37.75 -19.97 -7.20
C PHE A 209 -37.19 -19.47 -5.87
N SER A 210 -35.89 -19.69 -5.64
CA SER A 210 -35.14 -19.08 -4.55
C SER A 210 -33.76 -18.62 -4.99
N MET A 211 -33.31 -17.50 -4.42
CA MET A 211 -32.00 -16.92 -4.68
C MET A 211 -31.31 -16.54 -3.35
N ASP A 212 -30.07 -16.97 -3.19
CA ASP A 212 -29.18 -16.56 -2.09
C ASP A 212 -27.92 -15.92 -2.68
N LEU A 213 -27.75 -14.61 -2.43
CA LEU A 213 -26.58 -13.85 -2.86
C LEU A 213 -25.77 -13.43 -1.63
N ARG A 214 -24.47 -13.73 -1.63
CA ARG A 214 -23.56 -13.39 -0.53
C ARG A 214 -22.28 -12.75 -1.04
N GLN A 215 -21.97 -11.58 -0.50
CA GLN A 215 -20.70 -10.91 -0.72
C GLN A 215 -19.94 -10.76 0.60
N THR A 216 -18.68 -11.20 0.63
CA THR A 216 -17.77 -11.01 1.76
C THR A 216 -16.55 -10.23 1.29
N LYS A 217 -16.34 -9.05 1.86
CA LYS A 217 -15.18 -8.18 1.59
C LYS A 217 -14.32 -8.06 2.84
N THR A 218 -13.06 -8.48 2.74
CA THR A 218 -12.06 -8.34 3.80
C THR A 218 -10.95 -7.43 3.30
N PHE A 219 -10.64 -6.39 4.08
CA PHE A 219 -9.52 -5.50 3.81
C PHE A 219 -8.68 -5.33 5.07
N ALA A 220 -7.36 -5.44 4.92
CA ALA A 220 -6.40 -5.17 5.99
C ALA A 220 -5.19 -4.42 5.44
N ALA A 221 -4.72 -3.43 6.20
CA ALA A 221 -3.52 -2.69 5.88
C ALA A 221 -2.68 -2.50 7.15
N ILE A 222 -1.37 -2.73 7.05
CA ILE A 222 -0.42 -2.61 8.15
C ILE A 222 0.76 -1.78 7.67
N LYS A 223 1.23 -0.87 8.53
CA LYS A 223 2.49 -0.13 8.34
C LYS A 223 3.37 -0.34 9.57
N GLY A 224 4.61 -0.78 9.35
CA GLY A 224 5.64 -0.94 10.36
C GLY A 224 6.73 0.10 10.16
N TYR A 225 7.16 0.74 11.26
CA TYR A 225 8.31 1.64 11.29
C TYR A 225 9.18 1.27 12.48
N GLU A 226 10.46 1.03 12.23
CA GLU A 226 11.43 0.77 13.28
C GLU A 226 12.71 1.59 13.02
N GLU A 227 13.07 2.40 14.00
CA GLU A 227 14.27 3.23 14.00
C GLU A 227 15.19 2.77 15.13
N ASN A 228 16.32 2.15 14.79
CA ASN A 228 17.32 1.76 15.78
C ASN A 228 18.37 2.88 15.87
N LYS A 229 18.29 3.65 16.97
CA LYS A 229 19.30 4.63 17.36
C LYS A 229 20.28 3.99 18.33
N PRO A 230 21.60 4.17 18.17
CA PRO A 230 22.55 3.83 19.22
C PRO A 230 22.29 4.76 20.43
N ALA A 231 21.96 4.17 21.58
CA ALA A 231 21.36 4.82 22.77
C ALA A 231 22.39 5.66 23.60
N PRO A 232 22.00 6.44 24.65
CA PRO A 232 20.85 6.28 25.56
C PRO A 232 19.89 7.51 25.52
N GLU A 233 18.57 7.48 25.70
CA GLU A 233 17.63 6.54 26.30
C GLU A 233 16.31 6.54 25.50
N LYS A 234 15.51 5.50 25.74
CA LYS A 234 14.11 5.38 25.28
C LYS A 234 13.28 6.60 25.70
N LYS A 235 12.96 7.47 24.74
CA LYS A 235 11.63 8.09 24.70
C LYS A 235 10.79 7.30 23.72
N VAL A 236 9.99 6.40 24.29
CA VAL A 236 8.88 5.73 23.63
C VAL A 236 8.05 6.78 22.90
N ALA A 237 7.65 6.44 21.68
CA ALA A 237 6.85 7.23 20.77
C ALA A 237 5.70 8.00 21.46
N GLU A 238 5.94 9.25 21.83
CA GLU A 238 4.91 10.24 22.09
C GLU A 238 4.89 11.23 20.92
N LYS A 239 4.38 10.76 19.78
CA LYS A 239 3.81 11.60 18.71
C LYS A 239 3.06 10.71 17.71
N ILE A 240 2.11 9.93 18.23
CA ILE A 240 0.95 9.52 17.44
C ILE A 240 -0.09 10.62 17.62
N ALA A 241 0.09 11.76 16.93
CA ALA A 241 -0.99 12.72 16.61
C ALA A 241 -0.48 13.85 15.69
N PRO A 242 -1.18 14.23 14.61
CA PRO A 242 -2.32 13.61 13.93
C PRO A 242 -1.89 13.01 12.58
N PHE A 243 -2.10 11.70 12.41
CA PHE A 243 -1.88 10.93 11.18
C PHE A 243 -2.67 11.45 9.95
N ASN A 244 -3.50 12.49 10.09
CA ASN A 244 -4.37 13.01 9.05
C ASN A 244 -3.79 14.21 8.26
N ASP A 245 -2.94 15.05 8.86
CA ASP A 245 -2.53 16.30 8.21
C ASP A 245 -1.32 16.09 7.27
N ASP A 246 -0.35 15.27 7.67
CA ASP A 246 0.78 14.89 6.81
C ASP A 246 0.34 13.98 5.65
N LEU A 247 -0.70 13.16 5.84
CA LEU A 247 -1.32 12.36 4.76
C LEU A 247 -2.05 13.24 3.76
N LYS A 248 -2.71 14.32 4.20
CA LYS A 248 -3.31 15.32 3.31
C LYS A 248 -2.26 16.13 2.58
N GLU A 249 -1.17 16.50 3.25
CA GLU A 249 -0.08 17.25 2.62
C GLU A 249 0.70 16.38 1.60
N ALA A 250 0.93 15.10 1.93
CA ALA A 250 1.50 14.11 1.01
C ALA A 250 0.55 13.79 -0.16
N PHE A 251 -0.76 13.73 0.07
CA PHE A 251 -1.80 13.59 -0.97
C PHE A 251 -1.81 14.78 -1.93
N ASN A 252 -1.74 16.01 -1.39
CA ASN A 252 -1.70 17.22 -2.20
C ASN A 252 -0.38 17.34 -3.00
N LYS A 253 0.77 17.00 -2.40
CA LYS A 253 2.08 16.95 -3.11
C LYS A 253 2.17 15.81 -4.13
N ALA A 254 1.50 14.69 -3.92
CA ALA A 254 1.45 13.57 -4.87
C ALA A 254 0.63 13.91 -6.12
N GLY A 255 -0.38 14.78 -5.99
CA GLY A 255 -1.12 15.36 -7.12
C GLY A 255 -0.24 16.21 -8.05
N ASP A 256 0.73 16.95 -7.50
CA ASP A 256 1.67 17.79 -8.25
C ASP A 256 2.82 17.01 -8.92
N LEU A 257 3.04 15.74 -8.53
CA LEU A 257 4.17 14.91 -8.97
C LEU A 257 3.79 13.78 -9.95
N GLY A 258 2.53 13.69 -10.37
CA GLY A 258 2.10 12.69 -11.38
C GLY A 258 2.06 11.24 -10.89
N LEU A 259 2.00 10.99 -9.58
CA LEU A 259 1.94 9.65 -8.96
C LEU A 259 0.55 8.99 -9.05
N GLN A 260 -0.21 9.33 -10.09
CA GLN A 260 -1.56 8.83 -10.37
C GLN A 260 -1.63 7.30 -10.51
N ASN A 261 -0.48 6.64 -10.70
CA ASN A 261 -0.39 5.19 -10.86
C ASN A 261 -0.53 4.39 -9.54
N GLU A 262 -0.46 5.01 -8.37
CA GLU A 262 -0.83 4.34 -7.10
C GLU A 262 -2.35 4.38 -6.84
N LEU A 263 -3.05 5.35 -7.44
CA LEU A 263 -4.52 5.34 -7.57
C LEU A 263 -4.98 4.35 -8.65
N ALA A 264 -4.08 3.88 -9.52
CA ALA A 264 -4.42 2.88 -10.53
C ALA A 264 -4.91 1.57 -9.91
N GLY A 265 -4.47 1.17 -8.71
CA GLY A 265 -4.99 -0.04 -8.06
C GLY A 265 -6.46 0.08 -7.64
N ILE A 266 -6.89 1.27 -7.18
CA ILE A 266 -8.28 1.56 -6.78
C ILE A 266 -9.13 1.88 -8.03
N LEU A 267 -8.56 2.51 -9.06
CA LEU A 267 -9.21 2.80 -10.34
C LEU A 267 -9.33 1.55 -11.24
N GLN A 268 -8.39 0.61 -11.16
CA GLN A 268 -8.44 -0.70 -11.82
C GLN A 268 -9.51 -1.60 -11.16
N TRP A 269 -9.70 -1.48 -9.84
CA TRP A 269 -10.83 -2.08 -9.12
C TRP A 269 -12.20 -1.51 -9.57
N LEU A 270 -12.33 -0.18 -9.73
CA LEU A 270 -13.56 0.46 -10.23
C LEU A 270 -13.93 0.07 -11.68
N ASN A 271 -12.97 -0.44 -12.47
CA ASN A 271 -13.16 -0.76 -13.88
C ASN A 271 -13.34 -2.26 -14.19
N GLN A 272 -13.06 -3.18 -13.27
CA GLN A 272 -12.99 -4.63 -13.59
C GLN A 272 -14.25 -5.46 -13.23
N ASP A 273 -15.22 -4.91 -12.50
CA ASP A 273 -16.34 -5.70 -11.94
C ASP A 273 -17.58 -5.87 -12.84
N LYS A 274 -17.51 -5.55 -14.16
CA LYS A 274 -18.71 -5.57 -15.03
C LYS A 274 -18.80 -6.71 -16.05
N GLU A 275 -17.70 -7.33 -16.49
CA GLU A 275 -17.75 -8.25 -17.65
C GLU A 275 -18.01 -9.72 -17.32
N GLU A 276 -17.68 -10.20 -16.11
CA GLU A 276 -17.49 -11.63 -15.88
C GLU A 276 -18.74 -12.35 -15.34
N ILE A 277 -19.59 -11.66 -14.57
CA ILE A 277 -20.95 -12.16 -14.25
C ILE A 277 -21.79 -12.21 -15.54
N GLY A 278 -21.42 -11.43 -16.56
CA GLY A 278 -22.01 -11.46 -17.90
C GLY A 278 -21.96 -12.83 -18.60
N LYS A 279 -21.03 -13.70 -18.18
CA LYS A 279 -20.80 -15.01 -18.79
C LYS A 279 -21.65 -16.13 -18.18
N LEU A 280 -22.38 -15.87 -17.09
CA LEU A 280 -23.26 -16.86 -16.45
C LEU A 280 -24.31 -17.42 -17.42
N VAL A 281 -24.94 -16.54 -18.21
CA VAL A 281 -25.89 -16.94 -19.25
C VAL A 281 -25.21 -17.78 -20.34
N GLU A 282 -24.00 -17.43 -20.76
CA GLU A 282 -23.25 -18.19 -21.77
C GLU A 282 -22.88 -19.59 -21.26
N TYR A 283 -22.49 -19.74 -20.00
CA TYR A 283 -22.20 -21.03 -19.38
C TYR A 283 -23.45 -21.91 -19.28
N THR A 284 -24.58 -21.33 -18.88
CA THR A 284 -25.84 -22.07 -18.73
C THR A 284 -26.33 -22.56 -20.10
N LYS A 285 -26.29 -21.70 -21.13
CA LYS A 285 -26.60 -22.08 -22.53
C LYS A 285 -25.70 -23.20 -23.05
N SER A 286 -24.39 -23.11 -22.83
CA SER A 286 -23.44 -24.14 -23.28
C SER A 286 -23.70 -25.51 -22.61
N MET A 287 -24.10 -25.52 -21.35
CA MET A 287 -24.43 -26.76 -20.62
C MET A 287 -25.70 -27.41 -21.17
N PHE A 288 -26.76 -26.64 -21.45
CA PHE A 288 -27.98 -27.16 -22.09
C PHE A 288 -27.70 -27.75 -23.46
N GLU A 289 -26.88 -27.09 -24.28
CA GLU A 289 -26.48 -27.63 -25.59
C GLU A 289 -25.75 -28.99 -25.48
N GLN A 290 -24.92 -29.17 -24.44
CA GLN A 290 -24.23 -30.43 -24.21
C GLN A 290 -25.18 -31.53 -23.74
N MET A 291 -26.14 -31.21 -22.86
CA MET A 291 -27.17 -32.16 -22.42
C MET A 291 -28.04 -32.61 -23.60
N ASN A 292 -28.46 -31.70 -24.48
CA ASN A 292 -29.26 -32.04 -25.66
C ASN A 292 -28.47 -32.94 -26.63
N LYS A 293 -27.18 -32.69 -26.84
CA LYS A 293 -26.30 -33.57 -27.64
C LYS A 293 -26.17 -34.98 -27.05
N LEU A 294 -26.10 -35.10 -25.72
CA LEU A 294 -26.03 -36.40 -25.05
C LEU A 294 -27.37 -37.16 -25.17
N ARG A 295 -28.49 -36.46 -25.04
CA ARG A 295 -29.84 -37.04 -25.20
C ARG A 295 -30.09 -37.50 -26.64
N SER A 296 -29.70 -36.70 -27.63
CA SER A 296 -29.83 -37.08 -29.04
C SER A 296 -28.97 -38.30 -29.37
N ALA A 297 -27.73 -38.36 -28.87
CA ALA A 297 -26.85 -39.51 -29.06
C ALA A 297 -27.37 -40.79 -28.36
N ALA A 298 -28.02 -40.66 -27.20
CA ALA A 298 -28.68 -41.79 -26.53
C ALA A 298 -29.88 -42.31 -27.34
N SER A 299 -30.69 -41.42 -27.90
CA SER A 299 -31.86 -41.79 -28.72
C SER A 299 -31.51 -42.49 -30.04
N GLU A 300 -30.37 -42.13 -30.66
CA GLU A 300 -29.86 -42.81 -31.88
C GLU A 300 -29.25 -44.19 -31.60
N SER A 301 -28.91 -44.50 -30.34
CA SER A 301 -28.35 -45.79 -29.94
C SER A 301 -29.41 -46.86 -29.63
N GLU A 302 -30.69 -46.47 -29.54
CA GLU A 302 -31.84 -47.35 -29.27
C GLU A 302 -32.68 -47.69 -30.51
N THR A 303 -32.32 -47.19 -31.69
CA THR A 303 -32.93 -47.54 -33.00
C THR A 303 -32.03 -48.44 -33.85
#